data_AF-A0AAP6EM95-F1
#
_entry.id   AF-A0AAP6EM95-F1
#
_cell.length_a   1.000
_cell.length_b   1.000
_cell.length_c   1.000
_cell.angle_alpha   90.00
_cell.angle_beta   90.00
_cell.angle_gamma   90.00
#
_symmetry.space_group_name_H-M   'P 1'
#
loop_
_entity.id
_entity.type
_entity.pdbx_description
1 polymer ?
#
loop_
_entity_poly.entity_id
_entity_poly.type
_entity_poly.pdbx_seq_one_letter_code
_entity_poly.pdbx_strand_id
1 'polypeptide(L)'
;MPGLKLFRTDTTKSGMIEVIPRFAEVEADVQGLVESHMETLLGVRFLASEYSTGRVHGGRIDSLGLDENGAPVVVEFTDRR
;
A
#
# COMPACT_ATOMS: atom_id res chain seq x y z
N MET A 1 -14.62 -9.03 12.64
CA MET A 1 -13.84 -8.17 13.55
C MET A 1 -14.52 -6.81 13.61
N PRO A 2 -14.77 -6.21 14.78
CA PRO A 2 -15.23 -4.83 14.85
C PRO A 2 -14.15 -3.95 14.21
N GLY A 3 -14.53 -3.12 13.22
CA GLY A 3 -13.58 -2.35 12.41
C GLY A 3 -12.76 -1.38 13.26
N LEU A 4 -11.46 -1.34 13.02
CA LEU A 4 -10.56 -0.32 13.59
C LEU A 4 -11.07 1.06 13.16
N LYS A 5 -11.38 1.93 14.12
CA LYS A 5 -11.79 3.31 13.86
C LYS A 5 -10.58 4.24 13.93
N LEU A 6 -10.42 5.07 12.91
CA LEU A 6 -9.38 6.09 12.85
C LEU A 6 -10.03 7.46 13.12
N PHE A 7 -9.37 8.30 13.91
CA PHE A 7 -9.81 9.66 14.20
C PHE A 7 -8.65 10.63 13.96
N ARG A 8 -8.97 11.85 13.53
CA ARG A 8 -8.02 12.97 13.42
C ARG A 8 -8.46 14.14 14.29
N THR A 9 -7.49 14.91 14.80
CA THR A 9 -7.77 16.15 15.52
C THR A 9 -8.31 17.21 14.57
N ASP A 10 -9.37 17.91 14.96
CA ASP A 10 -9.80 19.13 14.28
C ASP A 10 -8.84 20.26 14.70
N THR A 11 -8.13 20.85 13.73
CA THR A 11 -7.19 21.95 14.00
C THR A 11 -7.89 23.29 14.19
N THR A 12 -9.18 23.38 13.87
CA THR A 12 -10.00 24.60 13.96
C THR A 12 -10.91 24.62 15.18
N LYS A 13 -11.23 23.44 15.74
CA LYS A 13 -12.03 23.26 16.96
C LYS A 13 -11.37 22.21 17.84
N SER A 14 -11.39 22.36 19.15
CA SER A 14 -10.85 21.35 20.08
C SER A 14 -11.73 20.09 20.11
N GLY A 15 -11.68 19.27 19.07
CA GLY A 15 -12.50 18.07 18.88
C GLY A 15 -11.83 17.01 18.01
N MET A 16 -12.46 15.83 17.92
CA MET A 16 -12.00 14.69 17.12
C MET A 16 -13.00 14.41 15.99
N ILE A 17 -12.50 14.09 14.79
CA ILE A 17 -13.29 13.75 13.61
C ILE A 17 -12.96 12.31 13.19
N GLU A 18 -13.97 11.45 13.07
CA GLU A 18 -13.80 10.09 12.54
C GLU A 18 -13.38 10.16 11.07
N VAL A 19 -12.33 9.42 10.71
CA VAL A 19 -11.90 9.22 9.33
C VAL A 19 -12.72 8.08 8.77
N ILE A 20 -13.67 8.41 7.89
CA ILE A 20 -14.55 7.42 7.27
C ILE A 20 -13.74 6.64 6.22
N PRO A 21 -13.64 5.30 6.32
CA PRO A 21 -12.95 4.51 5.32
C PRO A 21 -13.70 4.56 3.97
N ARG A 22 -12.94 4.59 2.88
CA ARG A 22 -13.47 4.48 1.52
C ARG A 22 -12.87 3.24 0.86
N PHE A 23 -13.70 2.48 0.15
CA PHE A 23 -13.20 1.43 -0.73
C PHE A 23 -12.55 2.07 -1.97
N ALA A 24 -11.50 1.43 -2.47
CA ALA A 24 -11.00 1.71 -3.81
C ALA A 24 -11.94 1.06 -4.84
N GLU A 25 -12.05 1.66 -6.02
CA GLU A 25 -12.90 1.12 -7.10
C GLU A 25 -12.18 0.00 -7.85
N VAL A 26 -10.85 0.12 -7.99
CA VAL A 26 -10.00 -0.87 -8.66
C VAL A 26 -8.71 -1.11 -7.87
N GLU A 27 -8.14 -2.31 -8.02
CA GLU A 27 -6.91 -2.73 -7.36
C GLU A 27 -5.73 -1.79 -7.68
N ALA A 28 -5.65 -1.33 -8.93
CA ALA A 28 -4.61 -0.41 -9.40
C ALA A 28 -4.58 0.92 -8.62
N ASP A 29 -5.72 1.39 -8.08
CA ASP A 29 -5.75 2.62 -7.28
C ASP A 29 -5.05 2.41 -5.93
N VAL A 30 -5.25 1.23 -5.31
CA VAL A 30 -4.58 0.88 -4.05
C VAL A 30 -3.10 0.67 -4.29
N GLN A 31 -2.74 -0.04 -5.36
CA GLN A 31 -1.34 -0.24 -5.76
C GLN A 31 -0.63 1.09 -5.94
N GLY A 32 -1.17 2.01 -6.76
CA GLY A 32 -0.57 3.32 -6.99
C GLY A 32 -0.45 4.17 -5.72
N LEU A 33 -1.45 4.12 -4.83
CA LEU A 33 -1.39 4.82 -3.54
C LEU A 33 -0.29 4.26 -2.62
N VAL A 34 -0.16 2.93 -2.54
CA VAL A 34 0.87 2.28 -1.73
C VAL A 34 2.25 2.51 -2.32
N GLU A 35 2.45 2.32 -3.62
CA GLU A 35 3.74 2.54 -4.30
C GLU A 35 4.25 3.97 -4.11
N SER A 36 3.38 4.97 -4.24
CA SER A 36 3.74 6.39 -4.06
C SER A 36 4.11 6.78 -2.62
N HIS A 37 3.70 5.99 -1.62
CA HIS A 37 3.96 6.25 -0.20
C HIS A 37 4.63 5.06 0.50
N MET A 38 5.25 4.16 -0.26
CA MET A 38 5.68 2.84 0.21
C MET A 38 6.71 2.92 1.35
N GLU A 39 7.60 3.91 1.27
CA GLU A 39 8.60 4.17 2.30
C GLU A 39 7.94 4.59 3.62
N THR A 40 6.98 5.53 3.56
CA THR A 40 6.25 6.01 4.74
C THR A 40 5.33 4.94 5.34
N LEU A 41 4.65 4.16 4.49
CA LEU A 41 3.65 3.18 4.93
C LEU A 41 4.27 1.88 5.44
N LEU A 42 5.32 1.40 4.79
CA LEU A 42 5.87 0.06 5.00
C LEU A 42 7.35 0.06 5.40
N GLY A 43 8.04 1.22 5.35
CA GLY A 43 9.49 1.27 5.51
C GLY A 43 10.25 0.67 4.32
N VAL A 44 9.61 0.61 3.15
CA VAL A 44 10.15 -0.05 1.96
C VAL A 44 10.40 0.97 0.85
N ARG A 45 11.63 1.02 0.35
CA ARG A 45 11.97 1.82 -0.82
C ARG A 45 11.49 1.13 -2.08
N PHE A 46 10.56 1.76 -2.77
CA PHE A 46 10.01 1.28 -4.03
C PHE A 46 11.09 1.17 -5.13
N LEU A 47 11.02 0.10 -5.93
CA LEU A 47 11.92 -0.13 -7.05
C LEU A 47 11.19 -0.23 -8.39
N ALA A 48 10.11 -1.01 -8.45
CA ALA A 48 9.40 -1.26 -9.69
C ALA A 48 7.96 -1.71 -9.44
N SER A 49 7.08 -1.29 -10.34
CA SER A 49 5.72 -1.81 -10.49
C SER A 49 5.72 -2.91 -11.54
N GLU A 50 4.81 -3.88 -11.43
CA GLU A 50 4.56 -4.93 -12.42
C GLU A 50 5.84 -5.65 -12.87
N TYR A 51 6.72 -5.96 -11.92
CA TYR A 51 8.05 -6.49 -12.17
C TYR A 51 7.99 -7.91 -12.75
N SER A 52 8.50 -8.08 -13.97
CA SER A 52 8.56 -9.40 -14.61
C SER A 52 9.66 -10.28 -13.98
N THR A 53 9.29 -11.50 -13.62
CA THR A 53 10.22 -12.52 -13.08
C THR A 53 11.02 -13.26 -14.16
N GLY A 54 10.95 -12.76 -15.40
CA GLY A 54 11.68 -13.28 -16.55
C GLY A 54 11.12 -14.59 -17.12
N ARG A 55 11.77 -15.08 -18.18
CA ARG A 55 11.27 -16.23 -18.97
C ARG A 55 11.24 -17.55 -18.21
N VAL A 56 12.04 -17.71 -17.16
CA VAL A 56 12.14 -18.96 -16.40
C VAL A 56 10.93 -19.14 -15.48
N HIS A 57 10.50 -18.07 -14.82
CA HIS A 57 9.39 -18.12 -13.86
C HIS A 57 8.07 -17.63 -14.47
N GLY A 58 8.12 -16.81 -15.53
CA GLY A 58 6.95 -16.39 -16.32
C GLY A 58 5.90 -15.58 -15.56
N GLY A 59 6.15 -15.25 -14.29
CA GLY A 59 5.26 -14.52 -13.42
C GLY A 59 5.54 -13.01 -13.39
N ARG A 60 4.70 -12.31 -12.64
CA ARG A 60 4.76 -10.88 -12.38
C ARG A 60 4.64 -10.67 -10.88
N ILE A 61 5.40 -9.71 -10.36
CA ILE A 61 5.28 -9.18 -9.01
C ILE A 61 4.61 -7.82 -9.14
N ASP A 62 3.53 -7.56 -8.43
CA ASP A 62 2.79 -6.30 -8.56
C ASP A 62 3.66 -5.11 -8.11
N SER A 63 4.33 -5.19 -6.96
CA SER A 63 5.32 -4.18 -6.54
C SER A 63 6.57 -4.80 -5.89
N LEU A 64 7.73 -4.32 -6.33
CA LEU A 64 9.05 -4.70 -5.81
C LEU A 64 9.71 -3.54 -5.07
N GLY A 65 10.29 -3.81 -3.91
CA GLY A 65 11.01 -2.82 -3.09
C GLY A 65 12.17 -3.42 -2.29
N LEU A 66 12.82 -2.56 -1.49
CA LEU A 66 13.87 -2.94 -0.53
C LEU A 66 13.55 -2.39 0.85
N ASP A 67 13.72 -3.20 1.89
CA ASP A 67 13.61 -2.73 3.28
C ASP A 67 14.87 -1.96 3.75
N GLU A 68 14.88 -1.56 5.01
CA GLU A 68 15.99 -0.84 5.65
C GLU A 68 17.34 -1.60 5.64
N ASN A 69 17.30 -2.93 5.52
CA ASN A 69 18.47 -3.80 5.47
C ASN A 69 18.90 -4.12 4.03
N GLY A 70 18.17 -3.60 3.02
CA GLY A 70 18.38 -3.93 1.62
C GLY A 70 17.89 -5.33 1.24
N ALA A 71 17.01 -5.95 2.04
CA ALA A 71 16.36 -7.20 1.67
C ALA A 71 15.20 -6.93 0.69
N PRO A 72 15.01 -7.77 -0.34
CA PRO A 72 13.92 -7.60 -1.30
C PRO A 72 12.56 -7.83 -0.65
N VAL A 73 11.63 -6.92 -0.92
CA VAL A 73 10.24 -7.00 -0.48
C VAL A 73 9.32 -7.08 -1.68
N VAL A 74 8.39 -8.04 -1.65
CA VAL A 74 7.32 -8.23 -2.62
C VAL A 74 6.00 -7.82 -1.97
N VAL A 75 5.24 -6.97 -2.64
CA VAL A 75 3.87 -6.59 -2.22
C VAL A 75 2.92 -6.98 -3.35
N GLU A 76 1.94 -7.81 -3.02
CA GLU A 76 0.91 -8.30 -3.94
C GLU A 76 -0.43 -7.70 -3.53
N PHE A 77 -1.21 -7.25 -4.50
CA PHE A 77 -2.54 -6.70 -4.27
C PHE A 77 -3.59 -7.75 -4.62
N THR A 78 -4.73 -7.68 -3.95
CA THR A 78 -5.81 -8.64 -4.19
C THR A 78 -7.15 -7.96 -4.05
N ASP A 79 -7.95 -8.07 -5.11
CA ASP A 79 -9.38 -7.83 -5.02
C ASP A 79 -10.06 -8.91 -4.17
N ARG A 80 -10.72 -8.48 -3.09
CA ARG A 80 -11.58 -9.37 -2.31
C ARG A 80 -12.93 -9.46 -3.02
N ARG A 81 -13.07 -10.45 -3.90
CA ARG A 81 -14.38 -10.91 -4.37
C ARG A 81 -15.14 -11.68 -3.29
#